data_AF-A0A916EMY7-F1
#
_entry.id   AF-A0A916EMY7-F1
#
_cell.length_a   1.000
_cell.length_b   1.000
_cell.length_c   1.000
_cell.angle_alpha   90.00
_cell.angle_beta   90.00
_cell.angle_gamma   90.00
#
_symmetry.space_group_name_H-M   'P 1'
#
loop_
_entity.id
_entity.type
_entity.pdbx_description
1 polymer ?
#
loop_
_entity_poly.entity_id
_entity_poly.type
_entity_poly.pdbx_seq_one_letter_code
_entity_poly.pdbx_strand_id
1 'polypeptide(L)'
;MLKQIEGSHAVAEAVALSRPEVICAYPISPQTHIVEGLGELVKDGSLAPCEFINVESEFAAMSVAIGSSAAGARTYTATASQGLLFMAEAVYNASGLGLPIVMTVANRAIGAPINIWNDHSDSMSQRDCGWIQLFAAHNQEALDLHIQAFKLAEELSMPVMVCMDGFILTHAYERVDMPSQADVDAFLPPYEPRQVLDPADPVSIGAMVGPEAFMEVRYLAHAKQTMALERIPQIAAEFAERFGRNTGGLVRSYRCEDAETIVVALGSVIGTIKDTVDEMRDAGVKIGVLGIHSFRPFPLAAVRAALQGAKRVVVLEKSFSVGLGGVVSTDVRLALSGLDMQGYTVVAGLGGRAITKASLARTFAEAVADKLPPLSFMDLDWGIVNRQLQREASMRRSGPIAENLLRDVGTIASKVS
;
A
#
# COMPACT_ATOMS: atom_id res chain seq x y z
N MET A 1 8.23 4.98 23.50
CA MET A 1 7.89 4.00 24.57
C MET A 1 7.68 2.64 23.92
N LEU A 2 8.47 1.63 24.32
CA LEU A 2 8.32 0.27 23.78
C LEU A 2 7.03 -0.39 24.29
N LYS A 3 6.22 -0.93 23.37
CA LYS A 3 4.94 -1.59 23.64
C LYS A 3 4.82 -2.85 22.78
N GLN A 4 4.37 -3.95 23.39
CA GLN A 4 3.94 -5.14 22.66
C GLN A 4 2.46 -4.96 22.31
N ILE A 5 2.13 -4.88 21.02
CA ILE A 5 0.79 -4.50 20.57
C ILE A 5 0.51 -5.10 19.18
N GLU A 6 -0.77 -5.32 18.88
CA GLU A 6 -1.22 -5.69 17.53
C GLU A 6 -1.02 -4.52 16.56
N GLY A 7 -0.61 -4.81 15.32
CA GLY A 7 -0.37 -3.78 14.30
C GLY A 7 -1.54 -2.82 14.09
N SER A 8 -2.79 -3.30 14.06
CA SER A 8 -3.97 -2.43 13.92
C SER A 8 -4.12 -1.43 15.07
N HIS A 9 -3.95 -1.89 16.31
CA HIS A 9 -4.02 -1.01 17.48
C HIS A 9 -2.82 -0.05 17.55
N ALA A 10 -1.64 -0.47 17.09
CA ALA A 10 -0.49 0.44 16.94
C ALA A 10 -0.79 1.58 15.97
N VAL A 11 -1.44 1.28 14.84
CA VAL A 11 -1.88 2.29 13.86
C VAL A 11 -2.97 3.18 14.45
N ALA A 12 -3.96 2.63 15.16
CA ALA A 12 -4.98 3.42 15.84
C ALA A 12 -4.37 4.44 16.82
N GLU A 13 -3.39 4.03 17.63
CA GLU A 13 -2.65 4.94 18.51
C GLU A 13 -1.84 5.98 17.73
N ALA A 14 -1.18 5.61 16.63
CA ALA A 14 -0.43 6.55 15.78
C ALA A 14 -1.32 7.63 15.16
N VAL A 15 -2.50 7.22 14.67
CA VAL A 15 -3.50 8.12 14.11
C VAL A 15 -4.06 9.03 15.21
N ALA A 16 -4.36 8.50 16.40
CA ALA A 16 -4.80 9.31 17.53
C ALA A 16 -3.75 10.35 17.95
N LEU A 17 -2.46 9.99 17.97
CA LEU A 17 -1.37 10.93 18.23
C LEU A 17 -1.31 12.06 17.19
N SER A 18 -1.79 11.82 15.97
CA SER A 18 -1.85 12.83 14.90
C SER A 18 -3.04 13.79 15.04
N ARG A 19 -3.91 13.58 16.05
CA ARG A 19 -5.07 14.42 16.37
C ARG A 19 -6.01 14.71 15.18
N PRO A 20 -6.49 13.69 14.45
CA PRO A 20 -7.60 13.92 13.52
C PRO A 20 -8.80 14.48 14.29
N GLU A 21 -9.55 15.36 13.64
CA GLU A 21 -10.76 15.97 14.18
C GLU A 21 -12.01 15.22 13.70
N VAL A 22 -11.92 14.47 12.60
CA VAL A 22 -13.01 13.62 12.13
C VAL A 22 -12.47 12.27 11.65
N ILE A 23 -13.11 11.21 12.10
CA ILE A 23 -12.87 9.84 11.67
C ILE A 23 -14.16 9.29 11.05
N CYS A 24 -14.12 8.96 9.77
CA CYS A 24 -15.26 8.37 9.06
C CYS A 24 -15.04 6.87 8.92
N ALA A 25 -15.95 6.05 9.45
CA ALA A 25 -15.73 4.62 9.57
C ALA A 25 -16.88 3.76 9.02
N TYR A 26 -16.50 2.80 8.19
CA TYR A 26 -17.31 1.64 7.84
C TYR A 26 -16.47 0.37 8.03
N PRO A 27 -16.97 -0.67 8.73
CA PRO A 27 -16.17 -1.84 9.07
C PRO A 27 -15.97 -2.76 7.87
N ILE A 28 -14.72 -3.11 7.60
CA ILE A 28 -14.37 -4.14 6.61
C ILE A 28 -13.08 -4.84 7.03
N SER A 29 -13.08 -6.17 7.10
CA SER A 29 -11.86 -6.91 7.47
C SER A 29 -10.77 -6.70 6.41
N PRO A 30 -9.48 -6.55 6.76
CA PRO A 30 -8.90 -6.66 8.10
C PRO A 30 -8.54 -5.30 8.74
N GLN A 31 -9.18 -4.19 8.36
CA GLN A 31 -8.93 -2.88 9.01
C GLN A 31 -9.78 -2.64 10.26
N THR A 32 -10.82 -3.42 10.48
CA THR A 32 -11.84 -3.19 11.53
C THR A 32 -11.26 -2.84 12.91
N HIS A 33 -10.20 -3.53 13.37
CA HIS A 33 -9.58 -3.24 14.69
C HIS A 33 -9.01 -1.81 14.78
N ILE A 34 -8.60 -1.20 13.66
CA ILE A 34 -8.11 0.19 13.62
C ILE A 34 -9.24 1.15 13.96
N VAL A 35 -10.38 1.05 13.27
CA VAL A 35 -11.52 1.94 13.49
C VAL A 35 -12.22 1.66 14.82
N GLU A 36 -12.23 0.40 15.30
CA GLU A 36 -12.72 0.07 16.64
C GLU A 36 -11.86 0.72 17.72
N GLY A 37 -10.52 0.58 17.64
CA GLY A 37 -9.61 1.21 18.60
C GLY A 37 -9.70 2.74 18.60
N LEU A 38 -9.86 3.36 17.43
CA LEU A 38 -10.09 4.80 17.33
C LEU A 38 -11.45 5.21 17.93
N GLY A 39 -12.49 4.43 17.69
CA GLY A 39 -13.82 4.66 18.26
C GLY A 39 -13.82 4.60 19.79
N GLU A 40 -13.03 3.69 20.38
CA GLU A 40 -12.83 3.62 21.84
C GLU A 40 -12.16 4.89 22.38
N LEU A 41 -11.09 5.37 21.75
CA LEU A 41 -10.35 6.58 22.12
C LEU A 41 -11.18 7.87 21.97
N VAL A 42 -12.12 7.91 21.02
CA VAL A 42 -13.06 9.03 20.90
C VAL A 42 -14.11 8.95 22.00
N LYS A 43 -14.68 7.77 22.23
CA LYS A 43 -15.74 7.55 23.23
C LYS A 43 -15.29 7.86 24.66
N ASP A 44 -14.05 7.56 25.01
CA ASP A 44 -13.51 7.84 26.35
C ASP A 44 -12.97 9.28 26.52
N GLY A 45 -12.92 10.06 25.44
CA GLY A 45 -12.49 11.45 25.42
C GLY A 45 -10.97 11.65 25.24
N SER A 46 -10.19 10.58 25.09
CA SER A 46 -8.74 10.67 24.88
C SER A 46 -8.36 11.37 23.57
N LEU A 47 -9.23 11.34 22.57
CA LEU A 47 -9.04 11.99 21.27
C LEU A 47 -9.91 13.25 21.07
N ALA A 48 -10.45 13.84 22.15
CA ALA A 48 -11.25 15.07 22.02
C ALA A 48 -10.46 16.22 21.34
N PRO A 49 -11.08 17.01 20.44
CA PRO A 49 -12.50 17.06 20.11
C PRO A 49 -12.93 16.20 18.91
N CYS A 50 -12.19 15.12 18.59
CA CYS A 50 -12.47 14.30 17.41
C CYS A 50 -13.89 13.72 17.40
N GLU A 51 -14.56 13.83 16.25
CA GLU A 51 -15.85 13.21 15.98
C GLU A 51 -15.66 11.88 15.24
N PHE A 52 -16.31 10.82 15.74
CA PHE A 52 -16.32 9.51 15.10
C PHE A 52 -17.66 9.26 14.42
N ILE A 53 -17.66 9.16 13.09
CA ILE A 53 -18.89 9.06 12.29
C ILE A 53 -18.99 7.65 11.70
N ASN A 54 -19.99 6.90 12.19
CA ASN A 54 -20.42 5.66 11.55
C ASN A 54 -21.30 5.98 10.33
N VAL A 55 -20.90 5.46 9.18
CA VAL A 55 -21.63 5.63 7.93
C VAL A 55 -22.26 4.31 7.48
N GLU A 56 -23.13 4.36 6.47
CA GLU A 56 -23.84 3.19 5.92
C GLU A 56 -23.04 2.42 4.87
N SER A 57 -21.94 2.99 4.36
CA SER A 57 -21.06 2.34 3.39
C SER A 57 -19.69 2.99 3.27
N GLU A 58 -18.75 2.33 2.60
CA GLU A 58 -17.44 2.90 2.29
C GLU A 58 -17.53 4.14 1.38
N PHE A 59 -18.42 4.15 0.38
CA PHE A 59 -18.64 5.34 -0.45
C PHE A 59 -19.03 6.56 0.40
N ALA A 60 -19.93 6.34 1.37
CA ALA A 60 -20.31 7.38 2.32
C ALA A 60 -19.15 7.79 3.23
N ALA A 61 -18.30 6.85 3.66
CA ALA A 61 -17.14 7.17 4.50
C ALA A 61 -16.20 8.18 3.82
N MET A 62 -15.88 7.95 2.55
CA MET A 62 -15.05 8.88 1.78
C MET A 62 -15.78 10.19 1.47
N SER A 63 -17.10 10.15 1.23
CA SER A 63 -17.90 11.35 0.99
C SER A 63 -17.98 12.27 2.22
N VAL A 64 -18.16 11.69 3.41
CA VAL A 64 -18.10 12.43 4.68
C VAL A 64 -16.68 12.96 4.91
N ALA A 65 -15.65 12.17 4.59
CA ALA A 65 -14.27 12.61 4.72
C ALA A 65 -13.95 13.82 3.82
N ILE A 66 -14.47 13.84 2.58
CA ILE A 66 -14.38 14.98 1.67
C ILE A 66 -15.03 16.22 2.29
N GLY A 67 -16.27 16.10 2.78
CA GLY A 67 -16.99 17.21 3.41
C GLY A 67 -16.27 17.76 4.65
N SER A 68 -15.79 16.85 5.51
CA SER A 68 -15.01 17.18 6.70
C SER A 68 -13.72 17.93 6.38
N SER A 69 -12.93 17.40 5.43
CA SER A 69 -11.68 18.04 5.03
C SER A 69 -11.90 19.39 4.36
N ALA A 70 -12.95 19.51 3.53
CA ALA A 70 -13.35 20.79 2.92
C ALA A 70 -13.87 21.81 3.95
N ALA A 71 -14.40 21.36 5.09
CA ALA A 71 -14.75 22.20 6.23
C ALA A 71 -13.54 22.55 7.13
N GLY A 72 -12.33 22.13 6.77
CA GLY A 72 -11.09 22.51 7.45
C GLY A 72 -10.60 21.53 8.52
N ALA A 73 -11.24 20.36 8.68
CA ALA A 73 -10.87 19.40 9.71
C ALA A 73 -9.78 18.42 9.25
N ARG A 74 -8.82 18.11 10.12
CA ARG A 74 -7.88 16.99 9.90
C ARG A 74 -8.65 15.68 9.89
N THR A 75 -8.67 15.00 8.74
CA THR A 75 -9.63 13.92 8.47
C THR A 75 -8.96 12.59 8.19
N TYR A 76 -9.53 11.51 8.73
CA TYR A 76 -9.01 10.15 8.57
C TYR A 76 -10.11 9.12 8.26
N THR A 77 -9.75 8.08 7.52
CA THR A 77 -10.57 6.88 7.34
C THR A 77 -9.69 5.63 7.13
N ALA A 78 -10.28 4.43 7.18
CA ALA A 78 -9.60 3.19 6.88
C ALA A 78 -10.51 2.24 6.09
N THR A 79 -9.94 1.50 5.13
CA THR A 79 -10.69 0.55 4.29
C THR A 79 -9.80 -0.60 3.81
N ALA A 80 -10.38 -1.52 3.04
CA ALA A 80 -9.70 -2.65 2.39
C ALA A 80 -10.51 -3.15 1.19
N SER A 81 -9.87 -3.74 0.16
CA SER A 81 -10.52 -4.58 -0.86
C SER A 81 -11.78 -3.94 -1.48
N GLN A 82 -12.93 -4.59 -1.36
CA GLN A 82 -14.21 -4.17 -1.93
C GLN A 82 -14.66 -2.80 -1.42
N GLY A 83 -14.31 -2.46 -0.18
CA GLY A 83 -14.61 -1.15 0.38
C GLY A 83 -13.90 -0.04 -0.37
N LEU A 84 -12.61 -0.23 -0.67
CA LEU A 84 -11.85 0.72 -1.49
C LEU A 84 -12.41 0.83 -2.91
N LEU A 85 -12.86 -0.29 -3.51
CA LEU A 85 -13.51 -0.27 -4.82
C LEU A 85 -14.85 0.48 -4.78
N PHE A 86 -15.61 0.33 -3.70
CA PHE A 86 -16.88 1.03 -3.53
C PHE A 86 -16.69 2.55 -3.31
N MET A 87 -15.51 2.97 -2.82
CA MET A 87 -15.11 4.37 -2.72
C MET A 87 -14.58 5.00 -4.02
N ALA A 88 -14.38 4.23 -5.10
CA ALA A 88 -13.51 4.64 -6.21
C ALA A 88 -13.78 6.06 -6.75
N GLU A 89 -15.03 6.42 -7.04
CA GLU A 89 -15.38 7.77 -7.50
C GLU A 89 -14.98 8.85 -6.48
N ALA A 90 -15.35 8.66 -5.21
CA ALA A 90 -15.03 9.59 -4.13
C ALA A 90 -13.52 9.72 -3.90
N VAL A 91 -12.76 8.63 -4.04
CA VAL A 91 -11.29 8.64 -3.97
C VAL A 91 -10.71 9.58 -5.05
N TYR A 92 -11.17 9.49 -6.31
CA TYR A 92 -10.72 10.42 -7.35
C TYR A 92 -11.11 11.87 -7.04
N ASN A 93 -12.30 12.09 -6.48
CA ASN A 93 -12.76 13.43 -6.09
C ASN A 93 -11.88 14.04 -4.99
N ALA A 94 -11.58 13.30 -3.91
CA ALA A 94 -10.71 13.80 -2.83
C ALA A 94 -9.36 14.32 -3.34
N SER A 95 -8.76 13.60 -4.29
CA SER A 95 -7.50 13.98 -4.95
C SER A 95 -7.67 15.19 -5.87
N GLY A 96 -8.71 15.19 -6.71
CA GLY A 96 -9.00 16.30 -7.62
C GLY A 96 -9.31 17.62 -6.89
N LEU A 97 -9.90 17.53 -5.70
CA LEU A 97 -10.18 18.68 -4.83
C LEU A 97 -8.96 19.11 -3.98
N GLY A 98 -7.87 18.32 -3.98
CA GLY A 98 -6.66 18.62 -3.22
C GLY A 98 -6.86 18.54 -1.70
N LEU A 99 -7.73 17.64 -1.24
CA LEU A 99 -8.07 17.52 0.18
C LEU A 99 -7.05 16.61 0.91
N PRO A 100 -6.43 17.08 2.01
CA PRO A 100 -5.40 16.33 2.75
C PRO A 100 -6.03 15.26 3.66
N ILE A 101 -6.60 14.23 3.05
CA ILE A 101 -7.19 13.08 3.77
C ILE A 101 -6.14 11.96 3.87
N VAL A 102 -5.95 11.41 5.07
CA VAL A 102 -5.14 10.20 5.27
C VAL A 102 -6.05 8.99 5.36
N MET A 103 -5.74 7.96 4.57
CA MET A 103 -6.48 6.71 4.57
C MET A 103 -5.55 5.52 4.77
N THR A 104 -5.86 4.66 5.74
CA THR A 104 -5.22 3.35 5.81
C THR A 104 -5.89 2.39 4.85
N VAL A 105 -5.09 1.75 3.99
CA VAL A 105 -5.54 0.64 3.16
C VAL A 105 -4.93 -0.63 3.73
N ALA A 106 -5.71 -1.39 4.48
CA ALA A 106 -5.31 -2.71 4.98
C ALA A 106 -5.40 -3.72 3.83
N ASN A 107 -4.35 -3.76 3.01
CA ASN A 107 -4.34 -4.41 1.71
C ASN A 107 -4.90 -5.83 1.77
N ARG A 108 -5.93 -6.06 0.97
CA ARG A 108 -6.70 -7.31 0.90
C ARG A 108 -7.10 -7.60 -0.53
N ALA A 109 -7.09 -8.87 -0.88
CA ALA A 109 -7.51 -9.36 -2.18
C ALA A 109 -8.89 -8.84 -2.62
N ILE A 110 -8.99 -8.35 -3.85
CA ILE A 110 -10.26 -8.09 -4.54
C ILE A 110 -10.86 -9.44 -4.98
N GLY A 111 -12.14 -9.65 -4.69
CA GLY A 111 -12.93 -10.76 -5.24
C GLY A 111 -13.57 -10.43 -6.60
N ALA A 112 -14.10 -11.37 -7.38
CA ALA A 112 -14.41 -12.78 -7.11
C ALA A 112 -13.36 -13.76 -7.64
N PRO A 113 -13.03 -14.85 -6.91
CA PRO A 113 -13.66 -15.34 -5.69
C PRO A 113 -13.38 -14.46 -4.45
N ILE A 114 -14.29 -14.45 -3.47
CA ILE A 114 -14.07 -13.68 -2.24
C ILE A 114 -12.82 -14.19 -1.51
N ASN A 115 -11.99 -13.27 -1.04
CA ASN A 115 -10.81 -13.58 -0.27
C ASN A 115 -10.58 -12.45 0.75
N ILE A 116 -10.46 -12.83 2.02
CA ILE A 116 -10.22 -11.88 3.12
C ILE A 116 -8.74 -11.64 3.36
N TRP A 117 -7.88 -12.50 2.83
CA TRP A 117 -6.45 -12.45 3.04
C TRP A 117 -5.77 -11.43 2.14
N ASN A 118 -4.51 -11.18 2.45
CA ASN A 118 -3.75 -10.11 1.84
C ASN A 118 -3.23 -10.47 0.45
N ASP A 119 -3.39 -9.48 -0.44
CA ASP A 119 -2.54 -9.16 -1.56
C ASP A 119 -2.72 -7.65 -1.81
N HIS A 120 -2.05 -7.08 -2.82
CA HIS A 120 -2.06 -5.63 -3.10
C HIS A 120 -3.07 -5.21 -4.17
N SER A 121 -3.94 -6.11 -4.63
CA SER A 121 -4.85 -5.83 -5.75
C SER A 121 -5.73 -4.60 -5.52
N ASP A 122 -6.13 -4.33 -4.28
CA ASP A 122 -6.96 -3.19 -3.89
C ASP A 122 -6.27 -1.85 -4.11
N SER A 123 -5.17 -1.56 -3.43
CA SER A 123 -4.39 -0.33 -3.63
C SER A 123 -3.91 -0.18 -5.07
N MET A 124 -3.51 -1.28 -5.71
CA MET A 124 -3.06 -1.29 -7.11
C MET A 124 -4.18 -0.95 -8.10
N SER A 125 -5.45 -1.17 -7.74
CA SER A 125 -6.61 -0.75 -8.55
C SER A 125 -6.81 0.76 -8.53
N GLN A 126 -6.30 1.46 -7.50
CA GLN A 126 -6.43 2.90 -7.31
C GLN A 126 -5.14 3.67 -7.64
N ARG A 127 -4.11 3.03 -8.22
CA ARG A 127 -2.80 3.66 -8.47
C ARG A 127 -2.83 4.94 -9.34
N ASP A 128 -3.90 5.14 -10.11
CA ASP A 128 -4.07 6.28 -11.03
C ASP A 128 -5.02 7.37 -10.48
N CYS A 129 -5.50 7.23 -9.24
CA CYS A 129 -6.43 8.18 -8.61
C CYS A 129 -5.79 9.50 -8.14
N GLY A 130 -4.46 9.60 -8.20
CA GLY A 130 -3.71 10.79 -7.77
C GLY A 130 -3.47 10.90 -6.25
N TRP A 131 -3.81 9.86 -5.49
CA TRP A 131 -3.36 9.72 -4.10
C TRP A 131 -1.88 9.31 -4.06
N ILE A 132 -1.17 9.79 -3.04
CA ILE A 132 0.13 9.22 -2.69
C ILE A 132 -0.11 7.84 -2.07
N GLN A 133 0.70 6.84 -2.40
CA GLN A 133 0.62 5.49 -1.85
C GLN A 133 1.96 5.11 -1.20
N LEU A 134 1.95 5.01 0.13
CA LEU A 134 3.10 4.64 0.96
C LEU A 134 2.93 3.22 1.50
N PHE A 135 3.88 2.32 1.28
CA PHE A 135 3.82 0.92 1.70
C PHE A 135 4.69 0.67 2.93
N ALA A 136 4.06 0.14 3.99
CA ALA A 136 4.75 -0.27 5.21
C ALA A 136 5.35 -1.67 5.10
N ALA A 137 6.62 -1.84 5.48
CA ALA A 137 7.29 -3.14 5.50
C ALA A 137 7.14 -3.90 6.84
N HIS A 138 6.79 -3.22 7.93
CA HIS A 138 6.60 -3.81 9.26
C HIS A 138 5.75 -2.89 10.15
N ASN A 139 5.32 -3.35 11.34
CA ASN A 139 4.38 -2.59 12.18
C ASN A 139 4.95 -1.26 12.70
N GLN A 140 6.24 -1.21 13.06
CA GLN A 140 6.87 0.06 13.42
C GLN A 140 6.84 1.09 12.27
N GLU A 141 7.10 0.65 11.02
CA GLU A 141 7.05 1.54 9.87
C GLU A 141 5.61 1.94 9.53
N ALA A 142 4.64 1.03 9.69
CA ALA A 142 3.22 1.37 9.55
C ALA A 142 2.86 2.50 10.51
N LEU A 143 3.18 2.38 11.79
CA LEU A 143 2.97 3.42 12.81
C LEU A 143 3.62 4.75 12.37
N ASP A 144 4.92 4.74 12.08
CA ASP A 144 5.66 5.97 11.74
C ASP A 144 5.16 6.64 10.45
N LEU A 145 4.76 5.85 9.45
CA LEU A 145 4.24 6.34 8.17
C LEU A 145 2.91 7.08 8.32
N HIS A 146 2.04 6.72 9.26
CA HIS A 146 0.77 7.45 9.45
C HIS A 146 1.02 8.89 9.92
N ILE A 147 1.98 9.09 10.83
CA ILE A 147 2.37 10.42 11.31
C ILE A 147 3.00 11.24 10.18
N GLN A 148 3.89 10.62 9.38
CA GLN A 148 4.48 11.25 8.20
C GLN A 148 3.43 11.59 7.13
N ALA A 149 2.41 10.73 6.97
CA ALA A 149 1.36 10.89 5.96
C ALA A 149 0.50 12.13 6.21
N PHE A 150 0.13 12.43 7.45
CA PHE A 150 -0.62 13.66 7.76
C PHE A 150 0.18 14.91 7.38
N LYS A 151 1.45 14.97 7.78
CA LYS A 151 2.33 16.09 7.44
C LYS A 151 2.46 16.28 5.93
N LEU A 152 2.72 15.18 5.21
CA LEU A 152 2.84 15.18 3.76
C LEU A 152 1.54 15.60 3.07
N ALA A 153 0.41 15.10 3.55
CA ALA A 153 -0.90 15.41 3.00
C ALA A 153 -1.21 16.91 3.11
N GLU A 154 -1.00 17.47 4.31
CA GLU A 154 -1.29 18.87 4.64
C GLU A 154 -0.38 19.83 3.89
N GLU A 155 0.93 19.57 3.83
CA GLU A 155 1.89 20.45 3.16
C GLU A 155 1.68 20.49 1.63
N LEU A 156 1.30 19.37 1.01
CA LEU A 156 1.10 19.30 -0.44
C LEU A 156 -0.37 19.49 -0.87
N SER A 157 -1.31 19.51 0.07
CA SER A 157 -2.74 19.50 -0.21
C SER A 157 -3.07 18.34 -1.17
N MET A 158 -2.66 17.14 -0.77
CA MET A 158 -2.93 15.89 -1.48
C MET A 158 -3.31 14.78 -0.50
N PRO A 159 -4.22 13.88 -0.87
CA PRO A 159 -4.56 12.77 0.00
C PRO A 159 -3.50 11.66 -0.07
N VAL A 160 -3.34 10.92 1.03
CA VAL A 160 -2.29 9.89 1.21
C VAL A 160 -2.92 8.58 1.67
N MET A 161 -2.63 7.50 0.94
CA MET A 161 -2.90 6.13 1.34
C MET A 161 -1.67 5.57 2.06
N VAL A 162 -1.85 5.10 3.29
CA VAL A 162 -0.86 4.25 3.96
C VAL A 162 -1.30 2.80 3.77
N CYS A 163 -0.58 2.11 2.89
CA CYS A 163 -0.79 0.72 2.52
C CYS A 163 -0.09 -0.22 3.53
N MET A 164 -0.89 -1.05 4.19
CA MET A 164 -0.45 -1.99 5.22
C MET A 164 -0.97 -3.39 4.91
N ASP A 165 -0.10 -4.40 4.89
CA ASP A 165 -0.51 -5.76 4.53
C ASP A 165 -1.49 -6.35 5.55
N GLY A 166 -2.73 -6.60 5.12
CA GLY A 166 -3.78 -7.20 5.92
C GLY A 166 -3.39 -8.56 6.51
N PHE A 167 -3.80 -8.84 7.74
CA PHE A 167 -3.42 -10.02 8.54
C PHE A 167 -1.93 -10.13 8.87
N ILE A 168 -1.03 -9.97 7.90
CA ILE A 168 0.42 -10.08 8.10
C ILE A 168 0.94 -8.97 9.00
N LEU A 169 0.52 -7.73 8.77
CA LEU A 169 0.85 -6.61 9.65
C LEU A 169 -0.31 -6.30 10.59
N THR A 170 -1.52 -6.17 10.04
CA THR A 170 -2.66 -5.65 10.83
C THR A 170 -3.01 -6.50 12.04
N HIS A 171 -2.76 -7.82 12.01
CA HIS A 171 -3.06 -8.74 13.12
C HIS A 171 -1.81 -9.28 13.82
N ALA A 172 -0.61 -8.92 13.36
CA ALA A 172 0.62 -9.36 14.00
C ALA A 172 0.88 -8.59 15.29
N TYR A 173 1.27 -9.31 16.34
CA TYR A 173 1.76 -8.72 17.57
C TYR A 173 3.26 -8.54 17.49
N GLU A 174 3.71 -7.29 17.53
CA GLU A 174 5.12 -6.93 17.50
C GLU A 174 5.43 -5.92 18.60
N ARG A 175 6.72 -5.82 18.95
CA ARG A 175 7.20 -4.75 19.81
C ARG A 175 7.44 -3.52 18.96
N VAL A 176 6.67 -2.46 19.19
CA VAL A 176 6.84 -1.14 18.55
C VAL A 176 7.27 -0.11 19.59
N ASP A 177 7.87 0.97 19.12
CA ASP A 177 8.27 2.14 19.88
C ASP A 177 7.31 3.30 19.56
N MET A 178 6.31 3.47 20.43
CA MET A 178 5.29 4.50 20.29
C MET A 178 5.87 5.88 20.66
N PRO A 179 5.78 6.91 19.79
CA PRO A 179 6.25 8.25 20.13
C PRO A 179 5.38 8.88 21.23
N SER A 180 5.92 9.92 21.88
CA SER A 180 5.13 10.72 22.81
C SER A 180 4.24 11.72 22.06
N GLN A 181 3.12 12.14 22.65
CA GLN A 181 2.27 13.18 22.07
C GLN A 181 3.04 14.48 21.81
N ALA A 182 3.94 14.88 22.73
CA ALA A 182 4.73 16.10 22.60
C ALA A 182 5.71 16.04 21.42
N ASP A 183 6.24 14.86 21.10
CA ASP A 183 7.10 14.68 19.93
C ASP A 183 6.31 14.74 18.64
N VAL A 184 5.11 14.15 18.61
CA VAL A 184 4.23 14.22 17.44
C VAL A 184 3.71 15.63 17.21
N ASP A 185 3.23 16.34 18.25
CA ASP A 185 2.74 17.72 18.17
C ASP A 185 3.81 18.69 17.63
N ALA A 186 5.08 18.42 17.95
CA ALA A 186 6.19 19.25 17.47
C ALA A 186 6.67 18.88 16.06
N PHE A 187 6.38 17.66 15.59
CA PHE A 187 6.68 17.22 14.22
C PHE A 187 5.55 17.57 13.23
N LEU A 188 4.31 17.43 13.69
CA LEU A 188 3.05 17.67 13.00
C LEU A 188 2.27 18.75 13.78
N PRO A 189 2.48 20.05 13.46
CA PRO A 189 1.78 21.14 14.12
C PRO A 189 0.25 21.09 13.86
N PRO A 190 -0.55 21.95 14.52
CA PRO A 190 -1.97 22.09 14.20
C PRO A 190 -2.20 22.34 12.71
N TYR A 191 -3.23 21.70 12.16
CA TYR A 191 -3.56 21.80 10.73
C TYR A 191 -4.10 23.21 10.41
N GLU A 192 -3.52 23.83 9.39
CA GLU A 192 -4.00 25.10 8.84
C GLU A 192 -4.48 24.88 7.39
N PRO A 193 -5.81 24.77 7.16
CA PRO A 193 -6.35 24.51 5.84
C PRO A 193 -6.12 25.67 4.88
N ARG A 194 -5.72 25.36 3.64
CA ARG A 194 -5.56 26.37 2.58
C ARG A 194 -6.88 27.02 2.16
N GLN A 195 -7.96 26.25 2.18
CA GLN A 195 -9.31 26.67 1.82
C GLN A 195 -10.30 25.94 2.73
N VAL A 196 -11.33 26.67 3.16
CA VAL A 196 -12.38 26.16 4.05
C VAL A 196 -13.74 26.62 3.53
N LEU A 197 -14.74 25.75 3.63
CA LEU A 197 -16.14 26.14 3.44
C LEU A 197 -16.61 26.97 4.65
N ASP A 198 -16.58 28.29 4.53
CA ASP A 198 -17.04 29.23 5.55
C ASP A 198 -18.21 30.09 5.01
N PRO A 199 -19.40 30.08 5.64
CA PRO A 199 -20.50 30.98 5.27
C PRO A 199 -20.14 32.48 5.38
N ALA A 200 -19.17 32.85 6.21
CA ALA A 200 -18.71 34.23 6.36
C ALA A 200 -17.71 34.66 5.25
N ASP A 201 -16.98 33.71 4.66
CA ASP A 201 -16.09 33.91 3.51
C ASP A 201 -16.32 32.81 2.45
N PRO A 202 -17.44 32.89 1.70
CA PRO A 202 -17.90 31.79 0.87
C PRO A 202 -17.00 31.54 -0.35
N VAL A 203 -16.56 30.30 -0.51
CA VAL A 203 -15.80 29.81 -1.67
C VAL A 203 -16.53 28.69 -2.40
N SER A 204 -16.26 28.54 -3.70
CA SER A 204 -16.71 27.39 -4.50
C SER A 204 -15.58 26.37 -4.62
N ILE A 205 -15.78 25.15 -4.12
CA ILE A 205 -14.83 24.03 -4.22
C ILE A 205 -15.42 22.98 -5.16
N GLY A 206 -14.64 22.51 -6.14
CA GLY A 206 -15.09 21.47 -7.08
C GLY A 206 -16.00 21.96 -8.21
N ALA A 207 -15.88 23.23 -8.61
CA ALA A 207 -16.59 23.75 -9.77
C ALA A 207 -16.20 23.03 -11.07
N MET A 208 -17.10 23.04 -12.06
CA MET A 208 -16.82 22.49 -13.39
C MET A 208 -15.67 23.25 -14.06
N VAL A 209 -14.63 22.54 -14.46
CA VAL A 209 -13.51 23.08 -15.23
C VAL A 209 -13.71 22.72 -16.71
N GLY A 210 -13.78 23.73 -17.57
CA GLY A 210 -13.94 23.53 -19.01
C GLY A 210 -12.64 23.12 -19.73
N PRO A 211 -12.72 22.76 -21.02
CA PRO A 211 -11.57 22.36 -21.82
C PRO A 211 -10.42 23.37 -21.87
N GLU A 212 -10.69 24.64 -21.60
CA GLU A 212 -9.72 25.75 -21.57
C GLU A 212 -8.72 25.69 -20.40
N ALA A 213 -9.01 24.91 -19.35
CA ALA A 213 -8.18 24.84 -18.15
C ALA A 213 -8.02 23.42 -17.57
N PHE A 214 -8.80 22.43 -18.04
CA PHE A 214 -8.78 21.09 -17.46
C PHE A 214 -7.41 20.42 -17.59
N MET A 215 -6.70 20.62 -18.72
CA MET A 215 -5.37 20.08 -18.92
C MET A 215 -4.36 20.67 -17.93
N GLU A 216 -4.42 21.97 -17.68
CA GLU A 216 -3.59 22.70 -16.74
C GLU A 216 -3.83 22.21 -15.31
N VAL A 217 -5.09 21.99 -14.92
CA VAL A 217 -5.44 21.39 -13.62
C VAL A 217 -4.83 19.99 -13.48
N ARG A 218 -4.90 19.15 -14.53
CA ARG A 218 -4.26 17.82 -14.51
C ARG A 218 -2.74 17.90 -14.46
N TYR A 219 -2.12 18.88 -15.11
CA TYR A 219 -0.68 19.12 -15.01
C TYR A 219 -0.27 19.53 -13.60
N LEU A 220 -1.05 20.39 -12.93
CA LEU A 220 -0.79 20.76 -11.54
C LEU A 220 -0.87 19.57 -10.58
N ALA A 221 -1.79 18.62 -10.81
CA ALA A 221 -1.83 17.37 -10.05
C ALA A 221 -0.53 16.55 -10.25
N HIS A 222 -0.01 16.48 -11.49
CA HIS A 222 1.29 15.87 -11.77
C HIS A 222 2.46 16.61 -11.10
N ALA A 223 2.44 17.94 -11.10
CA ALA A 223 3.45 18.75 -10.43
C ALA A 223 3.48 18.47 -8.92
N LYS A 224 2.33 18.36 -8.25
CA LYS A 224 2.25 17.99 -6.83
C LYS A 224 2.80 16.58 -6.55
N GLN A 225 2.53 15.61 -7.42
CA GLN A 225 3.13 14.27 -7.34
C GLN A 225 4.66 14.33 -7.49
N THR A 226 5.18 15.22 -8.33
CA THR A 226 6.63 15.44 -8.46
C THR A 226 7.22 16.10 -7.21
N MET A 227 6.54 17.09 -6.63
CA MET A 227 6.92 17.69 -5.34
C MET A 227 6.94 16.66 -4.21
N ALA A 228 6.02 15.69 -4.22
CA ALA A 228 6.03 14.60 -3.25
C ALA A 228 7.29 13.72 -3.35
N LEU A 229 7.86 13.51 -4.56
CA LEU A 229 9.13 12.78 -4.70
C LEU A 229 10.29 13.50 -3.99
N GLU A 230 10.27 14.83 -3.96
CA GLU A 230 11.28 15.62 -3.25
C GLU A 230 11.00 15.67 -1.74
N ARG A 231 9.71 15.77 -1.37
CA ARG A 231 9.32 16.00 0.02
C ARG A 231 9.33 14.75 0.89
N ILE A 232 8.98 13.57 0.35
CA ILE A 232 8.97 12.30 1.10
C ILE A 232 10.33 12.01 1.76
N PRO A 233 11.49 12.08 1.06
CA PRO A 233 12.81 11.91 1.70
C PRO A 233 13.11 12.93 2.80
N GLN A 234 12.67 14.18 2.64
CA GLN A 234 12.93 15.24 3.62
C GLN A 234 12.13 15.00 4.90
N ILE A 235 10.84 14.65 4.78
CA ILE A 235 9.99 14.28 5.92
C ILE A 235 10.58 13.06 6.64
N ALA A 236 11.06 12.05 5.90
CA ALA A 236 11.71 10.88 6.49
C ALA A 236 13.01 11.25 7.25
N ALA A 237 13.78 12.22 6.75
CA ALA A 237 14.98 12.72 7.42
C ALA A 237 14.64 13.51 8.70
N GLU A 238 13.65 14.41 8.64
CA GLU A 238 13.13 15.13 9.81
C GLU A 238 12.60 14.15 10.87
N PHE A 239 11.91 13.10 10.43
CA PHE A 239 11.41 12.05 11.31
C PHE A 239 12.57 11.29 11.97
N ALA A 240 13.61 10.94 11.20
CA ALA A 240 14.80 10.28 11.73
C ALA A 240 15.55 11.13 12.75
N GLU A 241 15.69 12.44 12.51
CA GLU A 241 16.31 13.37 13.45
C GLU A 241 15.51 13.47 14.75
N ARG A 242 14.18 13.56 14.65
CA ARG A 242 13.30 13.75 15.81
C ARG A 242 13.10 12.48 16.64
N PHE A 243 12.86 11.35 15.99
CA PHE A 243 12.45 10.10 16.63
C PHE A 243 13.59 9.07 16.72
N GLY A 244 14.75 9.35 16.11
CA GLY A 244 15.90 8.45 16.12
C GLY A 244 15.70 7.17 15.28
N ARG A 245 14.68 7.14 14.42
CA ARG A 245 14.32 5.97 13.61
C ARG A 245 14.26 6.34 12.14
N ASN A 246 14.93 5.55 11.32
CA ASN A 246 14.93 5.73 9.87
C ASN A 246 13.77 4.91 9.25
N THR A 247 12.59 5.52 9.16
CA THR A 247 11.37 4.94 8.55
C THR A 247 10.81 5.84 7.43
N GLY A 248 10.09 5.27 6.46
CA GLY A 248 9.58 5.99 5.30
C GLY A 248 10.62 6.19 4.19
N GLY A 249 10.51 7.31 3.44
CA GLY A 249 11.33 7.57 2.25
C GLY A 249 10.78 6.93 0.98
N LEU A 250 11.52 7.07 -0.14
CA LEU A 250 11.07 6.56 -1.44
C LEU A 250 11.36 5.07 -1.62
N VAL A 251 12.60 4.67 -1.34
CA VAL A 251 13.11 3.32 -1.50
C VAL A 251 14.15 3.02 -0.42
N ARG A 252 14.37 1.73 -0.12
CA ARG A 252 15.46 1.26 0.75
C ARG A 252 16.20 0.10 0.12
N SER A 253 17.50 0.28 -0.08
CA SER A 253 18.41 -0.79 -0.48
C SER A 253 18.89 -1.58 0.74
N TYR A 254 19.13 -2.87 0.54
CA TYR A 254 19.71 -3.78 1.53
C TYR A 254 20.67 -4.74 0.82
N ARG A 255 21.97 -4.64 1.12
CA ARG A 255 23.05 -5.41 0.48
C ARG A 255 23.05 -5.30 -1.05
N CYS A 256 22.97 -4.07 -1.58
CA CYS A 256 22.92 -3.82 -3.03
C CYS A 256 24.27 -3.40 -3.64
N GLU A 257 25.25 -3.01 -2.83
CA GLU A 257 26.48 -2.35 -3.24
C GLU A 257 27.33 -3.19 -4.21
N ASP A 258 27.31 -4.51 -4.05
CA ASP A 258 28.02 -5.49 -4.87
C ASP A 258 27.07 -6.53 -5.52
N ALA A 259 25.76 -6.30 -5.45
CA ALA A 259 24.76 -7.26 -5.88
C ALA A 259 24.74 -7.44 -7.40
N GLU A 260 24.80 -8.68 -7.87
CA GLU A 260 24.58 -9.02 -9.27
C GLU A 260 23.10 -9.29 -9.57
N THR A 261 22.33 -9.70 -8.57
CA THR A 261 20.87 -9.86 -8.63
C THR A 261 20.24 -8.98 -7.58
N ILE A 262 19.24 -8.16 -7.93
CA ILE A 262 18.48 -7.37 -6.96
C ILE A 262 17.02 -7.78 -6.99
N VAL A 263 16.48 -8.12 -5.80
CA VAL A 263 15.06 -8.41 -5.61
C VAL A 263 14.33 -7.11 -5.26
N VAL A 264 13.29 -6.77 -6.01
CA VAL A 264 12.44 -5.60 -5.78
C VAL A 264 11.10 -6.06 -5.23
N ALA A 265 10.62 -5.44 -4.14
CA ALA A 265 9.34 -5.77 -3.54
C ALA A 265 8.68 -4.57 -2.83
N LEU A 266 7.38 -4.72 -2.53
CA LEU A 266 6.57 -3.81 -1.73
C LEU A 266 6.08 -4.52 -0.46
N GLY A 267 5.88 -3.76 0.61
CA GLY A 267 5.15 -4.21 1.80
C GLY A 267 5.88 -5.25 2.65
N SER A 268 5.12 -6.03 3.42
CA SER A 268 5.63 -6.87 4.52
C SER A 268 6.60 -7.97 4.08
N VAL A 269 6.50 -8.44 2.84
CA VAL A 269 7.33 -9.52 2.32
C VAL A 269 8.82 -9.16 2.26
N ILE A 270 9.14 -7.85 2.28
CA ILE A 270 10.51 -7.34 2.31
C ILE A 270 11.29 -7.94 3.47
N GLY A 271 10.68 -8.10 4.66
CA GLY A 271 11.36 -8.70 5.82
C GLY A 271 11.84 -10.13 5.54
N THR A 272 10.95 -10.99 5.07
CA THR A 272 11.27 -12.40 4.74
C THR A 272 12.25 -12.52 3.57
N ILE A 273 12.20 -11.58 2.61
CA ILE A 273 13.18 -11.53 1.52
C ILE A 273 14.57 -11.20 2.08
N LYS A 274 14.69 -10.23 3.00
CA LYS A 274 15.99 -9.88 3.62
C LYS A 274 16.60 -11.08 4.34
N ASP A 275 15.81 -11.80 5.14
CA ASP A 275 16.27 -13.02 5.81
C ASP A 275 16.77 -14.09 4.82
N THR A 276 16.05 -14.28 3.71
CA THR A 276 16.45 -15.22 2.66
C THR A 276 17.72 -14.76 1.95
N VAL A 277 17.84 -13.45 1.68
CA VAL A 277 19.03 -12.86 1.06
C VAL A 277 20.24 -12.98 1.97
N ASP A 278 20.09 -12.84 3.29
CA ASP A 278 21.18 -13.06 4.24
C ASP A 278 21.72 -14.49 4.16
N GLU A 279 20.85 -15.51 4.17
CA GLU A 279 21.25 -16.91 4.02
C GLU A 279 21.94 -17.19 2.67
N MET A 280 21.44 -16.61 1.58
CA MET A 280 22.06 -16.76 0.26
C MET A 280 23.40 -16.02 0.15
N ARG A 281 23.54 -14.87 0.82
CA ARG A 281 24.78 -14.11 0.90
C ARG A 281 25.85 -14.85 1.68
N ASP A 282 25.47 -15.50 2.79
CA ASP A 282 26.37 -16.36 3.56
C ASP A 282 26.84 -17.58 2.74
N ALA A 283 26.05 -18.02 1.76
CA ALA A 283 26.42 -19.02 0.76
C ALA A 283 27.20 -18.46 -0.45
N GLY A 284 27.58 -17.18 -0.43
CA GLY A 284 28.40 -16.53 -1.46
C GLY A 284 27.64 -15.97 -2.67
N VAL A 285 26.30 -15.93 -2.64
CA VAL A 285 25.50 -15.37 -3.73
C VAL A 285 25.44 -13.85 -3.63
N LYS A 286 25.80 -13.14 -4.71
CA LYS A 286 25.71 -11.67 -4.78
C LYS A 286 24.30 -11.17 -5.05
N ILE A 287 23.44 -11.23 -4.04
CA ILE A 287 22.02 -10.85 -4.13
C ILE A 287 21.62 -9.75 -3.14
N GLY A 288 20.90 -8.73 -3.59
CA GLY A 288 20.44 -7.60 -2.78
C GLY A 288 18.91 -7.45 -2.79
N VAL A 289 18.40 -6.53 -1.96
CA VAL A 289 16.97 -6.21 -1.88
C VAL A 289 16.75 -4.71 -2.05
N LEU A 290 15.79 -4.33 -2.87
CA LEU A 290 15.25 -2.98 -2.98
C LEU A 290 13.79 -2.98 -2.55
N GLY A 291 13.51 -2.43 -1.37
CA GLY A 291 12.15 -2.13 -0.94
C GLY A 291 11.69 -0.82 -1.55
N ILE A 292 10.54 -0.80 -2.23
CA ILE A 292 9.89 0.44 -2.66
C ILE A 292 8.88 0.82 -1.56
N HIS A 293 9.00 2.04 -1.04
CA HIS A 293 8.15 2.55 0.04
C HIS A 293 7.15 3.59 -0.48
N SER A 294 7.52 4.42 -1.44
CA SER A 294 6.59 5.25 -2.22
C SER A 294 6.30 4.57 -3.55
N PHE A 295 5.08 4.05 -3.75
CA PHE A 295 4.70 3.47 -5.04
C PHE A 295 4.04 4.51 -5.96
N ARG A 296 3.28 5.43 -5.39
CA ARG A 296 2.77 6.62 -6.06
C ARG A 296 3.08 7.83 -5.17
N PRO A 297 3.80 8.85 -5.67
CA PRO A 297 4.48 8.88 -6.97
C PRO A 297 5.54 7.77 -7.07
N PHE A 298 5.75 7.22 -8.28
CA PHE A 298 6.74 6.18 -8.48
C PHE A 298 8.15 6.80 -8.62
N PRO A 299 9.13 6.41 -7.80
CA PRO A 299 10.43 7.08 -7.73
C PRO A 299 11.41 6.55 -8.78
N LEU A 300 11.12 6.83 -10.07
CA LEU A 300 11.89 6.34 -11.22
C LEU A 300 13.40 6.53 -11.06
N ALA A 301 13.85 7.73 -10.67
CA ALA A 301 15.26 8.04 -10.51
C ALA A 301 15.93 7.23 -9.40
N ALA A 302 15.27 7.10 -8.24
CA ALA A 302 15.81 6.35 -7.10
C ALA A 302 15.84 4.85 -7.37
N VAL A 303 14.80 4.30 -8.00
CA VAL A 303 14.77 2.88 -8.44
C VAL A 303 15.87 2.62 -9.46
N ARG A 304 16.00 3.47 -10.48
CA ARG A 304 17.07 3.33 -11.48
C ARG A 304 18.45 3.36 -10.84
N ALA A 305 18.72 4.32 -9.95
CA ALA A 305 19.99 4.44 -9.27
C ALA A 305 20.31 3.19 -8.42
N ALA A 306 19.32 2.64 -7.71
CA ALA A 306 19.50 1.46 -6.88
C ALA A 306 19.69 0.16 -7.68
N LEU A 307 19.17 0.10 -8.91
CA LEU A 307 19.28 -1.09 -9.78
C LEU A 307 20.48 -1.03 -10.74
N GLN A 308 21.06 0.15 -10.94
CA GLN A 308 22.18 0.33 -11.84
C GLN A 308 23.38 -0.52 -11.43
N GLY A 309 23.88 -1.34 -12.36
CA GLY A 309 25.04 -2.21 -12.16
C GLY A 309 24.69 -3.66 -11.81
N ALA A 310 23.45 -3.96 -11.43
CA ALA A 310 22.99 -5.34 -11.32
C ALA A 310 22.87 -5.98 -12.72
N LYS A 311 23.08 -7.29 -12.79
CA LYS A 311 22.85 -8.08 -14.01
C LYS A 311 21.37 -8.47 -14.14
N ARG A 312 20.74 -8.72 -12.99
CA ARG A 312 19.38 -9.28 -12.90
C ARG A 312 18.53 -8.50 -11.91
N VAL A 313 17.26 -8.33 -12.27
CA VAL A 313 16.25 -7.76 -11.38
C VAL A 313 15.10 -8.75 -11.26
N VAL A 314 14.76 -9.12 -10.03
CA VAL A 314 13.61 -9.98 -9.73
C VAL A 314 12.56 -9.14 -9.03
N VAL A 315 11.47 -8.82 -9.69
CA VAL A 315 10.36 -8.11 -9.06
C VAL A 315 9.41 -9.14 -8.46
N LEU A 316 9.42 -9.26 -7.14
CA LEU A 316 8.48 -10.10 -6.38
C LEU A 316 7.31 -9.23 -5.94
N GLU A 317 6.13 -9.50 -6.46
CA GLU A 317 4.95 -8.70 -6.20
C GLU A 317 3.73 -9.54 -5.81
N LYS A 318 2.92 -8.96 -4.93
CA LYS A 318 1.66 -9.53 -4.43
C LYS A 318 0.49 -8.90 -5.19
N SER A 319 0.67 -8.69 -6.48
CA SER A 319 -0.34 -8.13 -7.39
C SER A 319 -0.22 -8.79 -8.76
N PHE A 320 -1.33 -8.90 -9.47
CA PHE A 320 -1.37 -9.47 -10.80
C PHE A 320 -2.34 -8.73 -11.71
N SER A 321 -1.81 -8.19 -12.81
CA SER A 321 -2.59 -7.65 -13.93
C SER A 321 -2.94 -8.77 -14.90
N VAL A 322 -4.16 -9.29 -14.77
CA VAL A 322 -4.65 -10.39 -15.60
C VAL A 322 -4.52 -10.06 -17.09
N GLY A 323 -3.90 -10.97 -17.84
CA GLY A 323 -3.66 -10.81 -19.28
C GLY A 323 -2.33 -10.13 -19.64
N LEU A 324 -1.63 -9.52 -18.67
CA LEU A 324 -0.34 -8.87 -18.92
C LEU A 324 0.79 -9.42 -18.05
N GLY A 325 0.64 -9.43 -16.72
CA GLY A 325 1.74 -9.75 -15.81
C GLY A 325 1.69 -8.93 -14.54
N GLY A 326 2.83 -8.44 -14.09
CA GLY A 326 2.94 -7.70 -12.84
C GLY A 326 2.74 -6.19 -12.98
N VAL A 327 2.10 -5.59 -11.97
CA VAL A 327 1.85 -4.15 -11.85
C VAL A 327 3.13 -3.43 -11.48
N VAL A 328 3.80 -3.85 -10.41
CA VAL A 328 5.04 -3.22 -9.92
C VAL A 328 6.15 -3.40 -10.94
N SER A 329 6.24 -4.59 -11.54
CA SER A 329 7.25 -4.87 -12.56
C SER A 329 7.11 -4.01 -13.81
N THR A 330 5.92 -3.48 -14.12
CA THR A 330 5.73 -2.55 -15.24
C THR A 330 6.42 -1.20 -14.94
N ASP A 331 6.24 -0.65 -13.75
CA ASP A 331 6.89 0.60 -13.33
C ASP A 331 8.42 0.43 -13.17
N VAL A 332 8.86 -0.72 -12.62
CA VAL A 332 10.29 -1.04 -12.52
C VAL A 332 10.92 -1.16 -13.91
N ARG A 333 10.27 -1.82 -14.88
CA ARG A 333 10.77 -1.90 -16.25
C ARG A 333 10.90 -0.52 -16.89
N LEU A 334 10.00 0.42 -16.58
CA LEU A 334 10.14 1.80 -17.03
C LEU A 334 11.40 2.46 -16.47
N ALA A 335 11.72 2.25 -15.18
CA ALA A 335 12.96 2.74 -14.57
C ALA A 335 14.22 2.11 -15.20
N LEU A 336 14.11 0.87 -15.71
CA LEU A 336 15.18 0.14 -16.38
C LEU A 336 15.31 0.46 -17.88
N SER A 337 14.45 1.30 -18.46
CA SER A 337 14.47 1.61 -19.89
C SER A 337 15.86 2.12 -20.33
N GLY A 338 16.44 1.44 -21.33
CA GLY A 338 17.78 1.72 -21.84
C GLY A 338 18.93 1.07 -21.06
N LEU A 339 18.65 0.24 -20.05
CA LEU A 339 19.65 -0.59 -19.38
C LEU A 339 19.59 -2.02 -19.94
N ASP A 340 20.75 -2.62 -20.20
CA ASP A 340 20.85 -4.04 -20.60
C ASP A 340 20.84 -4.92 -19.36
N MET A 341 19.64 -5.30 -18.91
CA MET A 341 19.42 -6.05 -17.68
C MET A 341 18.34 -7.11 -17.88
N GLN A 342 18.53 -8.26 -17.23
CA GLN A 342 17.53 -9.33 -17.27
C GLN A 342 16.49 -9.11 -16.16
N GLY A 343 15.25 -8.81 -16.56
CA GLY A 343 14.13 -8.60 -15.64
C GLY A 343 13.22 -9.83 -15.54
N TYR A 344 12.95 -10.26 -14.32
CA TYR A 344 11.97 -11.31 -14.01
C TYR A 344 10.83 -10.74 -13.17
N THR A 345 9.61 -11.17 -13.47
CA THR A 345 8.43 -10.91 -12.64
C THR A 345 8.03 -12.20 -11.93
N VAL A 346 7.92 -12.15 -10.60
CA VAL A 346 7.44 -13.25 -9.76
C VAL A 346 6.18 -12.80 -9.04
N VAL A 347 5.05 -13.36 -9.44
CA VAL A 347 3.78 -13.18 -8.73
C VAL A 347 3.73 -14.18 -7.58
N ALA A 348 3.51 -13.69 -6.37
CA ALA A 348 3.56 -14.48 -5.15
C ALA A 348 2.47 -14.08 -4.15
N GLY A 349 2.09 -15.03 -3.30
CA GLY A 349 1.25 -14.78 -2.13
C GLY A 349 -0.14 -14.19 -2.35
N LEU A 350 -0.66 -14.26 -3.58
CA LEU A 350 -2.02 -13.78 -3.89
C LEU A 350 -3.05 -14.41 -2.96
N GLY A 351 -3.97 -13.59 -2.47
CA GLY A 351 -5.02 -14.06 -1.57
C GLY A 351 -4.50 -14.78 -0.33
N GLY A 352 -3.38 -14.35 0.25
CA GLY A 352 -2.82 -14.88 1.49
C GLY A 352 -2.04 -16.18 1.38
N ARG A 353 -1.71 -16.65 0.18
CA ARG A 353 -0.86 -17.85 0.04
C ARG A 353 0.50 -17.58 0.71
N ALA A 354 0.97 -18.53 1.51
CA ALA A 354 2.22 -18.37 2.25
C ALA A 354 3.42 -18.15 1.32
N ILE A 355 4.29 -17.20 1.70
CA ILE A 355 5.58 -16.96 1.06
C ILE A 355 6.66 -17.43 2.04
N THR A 356 7.22 -18.62 1.80
CA THR A 356 8.21 -19.21 2.72
C THR A 356 9.63 -18.90 2.29
N LYS A 357 10.58 -18.85 3.24
CA LYS A 357 12.02 -18.72 2.92
C LYS A 357 12.50 -19.80 1.95
N ALA A 358 12.01 -21.04 2.09
CA ALA A 358 12.37 -22.13 1.19
C ALA A 358 11.90 -21.88 -0.25
N SER A 359 10.69 -21.35 -0.44
CA SER A 359 10.18 -20.97 -1.75
C SER A 359 10.97 -19.81 -2.36
N LEU A 360 11.24 -18.76 -1.57
CA LEU A 360 12.05 -17.63 -1.99
C LEU A 360 13.46 -18.07 -2.40
N ALA A 361 14.12 -18.89 -1.59
CA ALA A 361 15.47 -19.40 -1.87
C ALA A 361 15.51 -20.19 -3.18
N ARG A 362 14.53 -21.07 -3.43
CA ARG A 362 14.41 -21.80 -4.71
C ARG A 362 14.25 -20.84 -5.89
N THR A 363 13.28 -19.93 -5.82
CA THR A 363 12.99 -18.98 -6.90
C THR A 363 14.17 -18.05 -7.19
N PHE A 364 14.85 -17.55 -6.15
CA PHE A 364 16.02 -16.70 -6.32
C PHE A 364 17.23 -17.47 -6.86
N ALA A 365 17.42 -18.74 -6.47
CA ALA A 365 18.45 -19.59 -7.06
C ALA A 365 18.19 -19.84 -8.55
N GLU A 366 16.93 -20.07 -8.96
CA GLU A 366 16.54 -20.18 -10.36
C GLU A 366 16.79 -18.89 -11.15
N ALA A 367 16.49 -17.72 -10.55
CA ALA A 367 16.78 -16.43 -11.16
C ALA A 367 18.29 -16.19 -11.32
N VAL A 368 19.09 -16.48 -10.29
CA VAL A 368 20.56 -16.37 -10.33
C VAL A 368 21.17 -17.28 -11.39
N ALA A 369 20.55 -18.43 -11.64
CA ALA A 369 20.97 -19.39 -12.66
C ALA A 369 20.39 -19.13 -14.06
N ASP A 370 19.68 -18.02 -14.28
CA ASP A 370 19.01 -17.66 -15.53
C ASP A 370 17.97 -18.67 -16.03
N LYS A 371 17.37 -19.42 -15.10
CA LYS A 371 16.36 -20.47 -15.39
C LYS A 371 14.92 -20.02 -15.19
N LEU A 372 14.73 -18.88 -14.55
CA LEU A 372 13.40 -18.34 -14.27
C LEU A 372 12.80 -17.73 -15.55
N PRO A 373 11.55 -18.06 -15.94
CA PRO A 373 10.91 -17.41 -17.07
C PRO A 373 10.59 -15.93 -16.76
N PRO A 374 10.39 -15.08 -17.79
CA PRO A 374 10.13 -13.64 -17.59
C PRO A 374 8.94 -13.33 -16.67
N LEU A 375 7.94 -14.21 -16.64
CA LEU A 375 6.82 -14.19 -15.71
C LEU A 375 6.67 -15.56 -15.06
N SER A 376 6.70 -15.59 -13.74
CA SER A 376 6.55 -16.80 -12.92
C SER A 376 5.49 -16.60 -11.84
N PHE A 377 4.83 -17.68 -11.45
CA PHE A 377 3.95 -17.71 -10.27
C PHE A 377 4.55 -18.64 -9.24
N MET A 378 5.02 -18.07 -8.12
CA MET A 378 5.68 -18.85 -7.08
C MET A 378 4.68 -19.78 -6.40
N ASP A 379 5.06 -21.06 -6.29
CA ASP A 379 4.23 -22.13 -5.70
C ASP A 379 2.82 -22.27 -6.33
N LEU A 380 2.67 -21.95 -7.62
CA LEU A 380 1.46 -22.27 -8.37
C LEU A 380 1.36 -23.78 -8.61
N ASP A 381 0.22 -24.37 -8.27
CA ASP A 381 -0.06 -25.77 -8.57
C ASP A 381 -0.49 -25.90 -10.04
N TRP A 382 0.49 -26.18 -10.89
CA TRP A 382 0.27 -26.46 -12.30
C TRP A 382 -0.56 -27.72 -12.54
N GLY A 383 -0.62 -28.66 -11.60
CA GLY A 383 -1.50 -29.83 -11.70
C GLY A 383 -2.96 -29.40 -11.71
N ILE A 384 -3.36 -28.53 -10.78
CA ILE A 384 -4.72 -27.97 -10.73
C ILE A 384 -5.01 -27.11 -11.97
N VAL A 385 -4.08 -26.20 -12.31
CA VAL A 385 -4.25 -25.30 -13.47
C VAL A 385 -4.39 -26.09 -14.76
N ASN A 386 -3.48 -27.05 -15.03
CA ASN A 386 -3.50 -27.84 -16.26
C ASN A 386 -4.75 -28.71 -16.36
N ARG A 387 -5.25 -29.29 -15.25
CA ARG A 387 -6.53 -30.01 -15.26
C ARG A 387 -7.70 -29.11 -15.62
N GLN A 388 -7.71 -27.86 -15.18
CA GLN A 388 -8.77 -26.92 -15.57
C GLN A 388 -8.61 -26.47 -17.03
N LEU A 389 -7.40 -26.14 -17.48
CA LEU A 389 -7.16 -25.77 -18.88
C LEU A 389 -7.51 -26.92 -19.84
N GLN A 390 -7.23 -28.17 -19.46
CA GLN A 390 -7.67 -29.34 -20.22
C GLN A 390 -9.20 -29.46 -20.27
N ARG A 391 -9.89 -29.20 -19.14
CA ARG A 391 -11.37 -29.15 -19.11
C ARG A 391 -11.92 -28.09 -20.06
N GLU A 392 -11.41 -26.87 -20.02
CA GLU A 392 -11.82 -25.77 -20.91
C GLU A 392 -11.53 -26.07 -22.39
N ALA A 393 -10.41 -26.71 -22.69
CA ALA A 393 -10.09 -27.15 -24.04
C ALA A 393 -11.10 -28.19 -24.57
N SER A 394 -11.62 -29.05 -23.69
CA SER A 394 -12.63 -30.07 -24.04
C SER A 394 -14.08 -29.56 -24.04
N MET A 395 -14.39 -28.51 -23.28
CA MET A 395 -15.73 -27.97 -23.11
C MET A 395 -15.70 -26.44 -23.16
N ARG A 396 -16.11 -25.87 -24.30
CA ARG A 396 -16.26 -24.42 -24.46
C ARG A 396 -17.63 -23.97 -23.96
N ARG A 397 -17.79 -23.83 -22.65
CA ARG A 397 -19.03 -23.33 -22.01
C ARG A 397 -18.70 -22.18 -21.06
N SER A 398 -19.62 -21.23 -20.90
CA SER A 398 -19.50 -20.18 -19.89
C SER A 398 -19.77 -20.76 -18.49
N GLY A 399 -19.02 -20.28 -17.50
CA GLY A 399 -19.15 -20.69 -16.10
C GLY A 399 -17.97 -20.18 -15.27
N PRO A 400 -18.10 -20.14 -13.94
CA PRO A 400 -17.06 -19.57 -13.10
C PRO A 400 -15.93 -20.61 -12.85
N ILE A 401 -14.70 -20.20 -13.16
CA ILE A 401 -13.51 -21.07 -13.14
C ILE A 401 -13.12 -21.44 -11.70
N ALA A 402 -13.29 -20.50 -10.77
CA ALA A 402 -12.88 -20.65 -9.38
C ALA A 402 -13.52 -21.87 -8.70
N GLU A 403 -14.81 -22.12 -8.93
CA GLU A 403 -15.59 -23.22 -8.33
C GLU A 403 -15.05 -24.59 -8.78
N ASN A 404 -14.57 -24.69 -10.02
CA ASN A 404 -13.94 -25.91 -10.51
C ASN A 404 -12.58 -26.14 -9.84
N LEU A 405 -11.79 -25.10 -9.62
CA LEU A 405 -10.52 -25.18 -8.89
C LEU A 405 -10.75 -25.53 -7.41
N LEU A 406 -11.76 -24.92 -6.78
CA LEU A 406 -12.13 -25.17 -5.38
C LEU A 406 -12.63 -26.59 -5.13
N ARG A 407 -13.21 -27.26 -6.14
CA ARG A 407 -13.54 -28.69 -6.09
C ARG A 407 -12.28 -29.55 -6.16
N ASP A 408 -11.32 -29.20 -7.01
CA ASP A 408 -10.07 -29.93 -7.16
C ASP A 408 -9.21 -29.91 -5.89
N VAL A 409 -9.23 -28.80 -5.15
CA VAL A 409 -8.53 -28.68 -3.85
C VAL A 409 -9.35 -29.19 -2.67
N GLY A 410 -10.56 -29.70 -2.91
CA GLY A 410 -11.41 -30.28 -1.86
C GLY A 410 -12.08 -29.28 -0.91
N THR A 411 -12.06 -27.98 -1.20
CA THR A 411 -12.70 -26.94 -0.37
C THR A 411 -14.22 -26.83 -0.52
N ILE A 412 -14.80 -27.38 -1.59
CA ILE A 412 -16.26 -27.42 -1.80
C ILE A 412 -16.68 -28.86 -2.04
N ALA A 413 -17.75 -29.32 -1.37
CA ALA A 413 -18.33 -30.63 -1.57
C ALA A 413 -18.65 -30.87 -3.06
N SER A 414 -18.24 -32.03 -3.57
CA SER A 414 -18.70 -32.53 -4.87
C SER A 414 -20.23 -32.57 -4.85
N LYS A 415 -20.87 -31.90 -5.83
CA LYS A 415 -22.32 -31.79 -6.08
C LYS A 415 -23.24 -32.55 -5.09
N VAL A 416 -24.17 -31.83 -4.47
CA VAL A 416 -25.46 -32.46 -4.11
C VAL A 416 -26.03 -33.00 -5.44
N SER A 417 -26.15 -34.32 -5.49
CA SER A 417 -26.55 -35.12 -6.67
C SER A 417 -27.89 -34.70 -7.24
#